data_AF-A0A1C4RWZ6-F1
#
_entry.id   AF-A0A1C4RWZ6-F1
#
_cell.length_a   1.000
_cell.length_b   1.000
_cell.length_c   1.000
_cell.angle_alpha   90.00
_cell.angle_beta   90.00
_cell.angle_gamma   90.00
#
_symmetry.space_group_name_H-M   'P 1'
#
loop_
_entity.id
_entity.type
_entity.pdbx_description
1 polymer ?
#
loop_
_entity_poly.entity_id
_entity_poly.type
_entity_poly.pdbx_seq_one_letter_code
_entity_poly.pdbx_strand_id
1 'polypeptide(L)'
;MRSVSNRTRVGLLAAFTAFSALLSTGSATAATQLNGDWAPFDRCPVDAPAMLAADGVNTIAACIASSSATGSITLGKSVVSTGHTDLQLGVVQRADGTASLVAPPEGALTADPAEIPGGLLGLMCPSGIPLVSGICRQLTDNNLNRVTATIEPAGAPRDFNMSAAFSTGEPILTIPVRIHLKNPFLGDKCYIGTRN
;
A
#
# COMPACT_ATOMS: atom_id res chain seq x y z
N MET A 1 76.16 24.55 25.62
CA MET A 1 76.74 24.34 24.26
C MET A 1 77.42 22.97 24.22
N ARG A 2 76.92 22.05 23.39
CA ARG A 2 77.51 20.79 22.86
C ARG A 2 76.31 19.96 22.36
N SER A 3 75.92 20.07 21.09
CA SER A 3 76.45 19.44 19.87
C SER A 3 75.46 18.36 19.42
N VAL A 4 74.90 18.58 18.23
CA VAL A 4 73.92 17.74 17.53
C VAL A 4 74.63 16.60 16.78
N SER A 5 73.82 15.61 16.36
CA SER A 5 74.01 14.68 15.22
C SER A 5 74.56 13.30 15.62
N ASN A 6 74.09 12.15 15.13
CA ASN A 6 73.10 11.80 14.10
C ASN A 6 72.88 10.27 14.15
N ARG A 7 71.91 9.75 13.39
CA ARG A 7 71.75 8.35 12.90
C ARG A 7 70.91 7.40 13.78
N THR A 8 69.60 7.32 13.53
CA THR A 8 68.93 6.35 12.63
C THR A 8 69.19 4.87 12.97
N ARG A 9 68.15 4.15 13.45
CA ARG A 9 67.35 3.22 12.61
C ARG A 9 66.40 2.36 13.46
N VAL A 10 65.14 2.37 13.02
CA VAL A 10 64.21 1.23 12.92
C VAL A 10 63.56 0.72 14.21
N GLY A 11 62.24 0.91 14.27
CA GLY A 11 61.31 0.26 15.18
C GLY A 11 59.88 0.64 14.81
N LEU A 12 59.51 0.39 13.55
CA LEU A 12 58.17 0.65 13.01
C LEU A 12 57.26 -0.49 13.49
N LEU A 13 56.53 -0.28 14.58
CA LEU A 13 55.49 -1.19 15.04
C LEU A 13 54.12 -0.51 14.90
N ALA A 14 53.29 -1.20 14.14
CA ALA A 14 52.01 -0.79 13.63
C ALA A 14 50.97 -0.50 14.73
N ALA A 15 50.22 0.58 14.54
CA ALA A 15 48.90 0.74 15.14
C ALA A 15 47.93 1.06 13.98
N PHE A 16 47.44 0.00 13.33
CA PHE A 16 46.26 0.10 12.47
C PHE A 16 45.04 0.24 13.40
N THR A 17 44.61 1.48 13.64
CA THR A 17 43.27 1.73 14.20
C THR A 17 42.24 1.35 13.15
N ALA A 18 41.62 0.19 13.35
CA ALA A 18 40.52 -0.31 12.54
C ALA A 18 39.35 0.70 12.59
N PHE A 19 39.05 1.31 11.44
CA PHE A 19 37.84 2.09 11.23
C PHE A 19 36.72 1.10 10.93
N SER A 20 36.05 0.59 11.98
CA SER A 20 34.85 -0.21 11.85
C SER A 20 33.69 0.69 11.41
N ALA A 21 33.59 0.93 10.11
CA ALA A 21 32.38 1.43 9.49
C ALA A 21 31.27 0.40 9.73
N LEU A 22 30.40 0.69 10.71
CA LEU A 22 29.09 0.06 10.86
C LEU A 22 28.24 0.46 9.66
N LEU A 23 28.50 -0.18 8.51
CA LEU A 23 27.54 -0.23 7.42
C LEU A 23 26.41 -1.13 7.92
N SER A 24 25.38 -0.52 8.49
CA SER A 24 24.08 -1.15 8.66
C SER A 24 23.52 -1.44 7.27
N THR A 25 24.01 -2.52 6.64
CA THR A 25 23.32 -3.15 5.53
C THR A 25 22.04 -3.71 6.14
N GLY A 26 20.97 -2.91 6.13
CA GLY A 26 19.63 -3.44 6.32
C GLY A 26 19.44 -4.50 5.25
N SER A 27 19.44 -5.76 5.65
CA SER A 27 19.05 -6.85 4.77
C SER A 27 17.61 -6.59 4.39
N ALA A 28 17.40 -5.97 3.23
CA ALA A 28 16.12 -6.05 2.56
C ALA A 28 15.96 -7.52 2.16
N THR A 29 15.37 -8.32 3.04
CA THR A 29 15.00 -9.70 2.72
C THR A 29 14.03 -9.60 1.55
N ALA A 30 14.45 -10.03 0.36
CA ALA A 30 13.54 -10.14 -0.76
C ALA A 30 12.46 -11.14 -0.38
N ALA A 31 11.19 -10.72 -0.40
CA ALA A 31 10.06 -11.62 -0.20
C ALA A 31 10.20 -12.78 -1.21
N THR A 32 10.04 -14.02 -0.75
CA THR A 32 10.09 -15.18 -1.65
C THR A 32 8.87 -15.11 -2.56
N GLN A 33 9.08 -14.95 -3.86
CA GLN A 33 7.99 -14.96 -4.82
C GLN A 33 7.35 -16.36 -4.86
N LEU A 34 6.08 -16.44 -4.47
CA LEU A 34 5.30 -17.67 -4.48
C LEU A 34 4.82 -17.98 -5.91
N ASN A 35 4.62 -19.26 -6.22
CA ASN A 35 4.26 -19.74 -7.56
C ASN A 35 2.88 -20.42 -7.58
N GLY A 36 2.29 -20.51 -8.77
CA GLY A 36 1.00 -21.19 -8.98
C GLY A 36 -0.13 -20.55 -8.17
N ASP A 37 -0.96 -21.36 -7.53
CA ASP A 37 -2.10 -20.89 -6.72
C ASP A 37 -1.68 -20.07 -5.50
N TRP A 38 -0.41 -20.09 -5.14
CA TRP A 38 0.16 -19.31 -4.03
C TRP A 38 0.70 -17.95 -4.47
N ALA A 39 0.85 -17.70 -5.78
CA ALA A 39 1.35 -16.45 -6.30
C ALA A 39 0.63 -15.19 -5.77
N PRO A 40 -0.70 -15.20 -5.50
CA PRO A 40 -1.40 -14.06 -4.92
C PRO A 40 -1.09 -13.74 -3.45
N PHE A 41 -0.23 -14.50 -2.76
CA PHE A 41 0.09 -14.30 -1.34
C PHE A 41 1.46 -13.63 -1.13
N ASP A 42 1.87 -12.79 -2.07
CA ASP A 42 3.19 -12.14 -2.14
C ASP A 42 3.37 -10.94 -1.19
N ARG A 43 2.28 -10.44 -0.61
CA ARG A 43 2.27 -9.31 0.33
C ARG A 43 1.83 -9.68 1.74
N CYS A 44 1.60 -10.96 1.99
CA CYS A 44 1.30 -11.45 3.33
C CYS A 44 2.44 -11.09 4.29
N PRO A 45 2.15 -10.52 5.48
CA PRO A 45 3.17 -10.09 6.43
C PRO A 45 3.74 -11.28 7.23
N VAL A 46 4.22 -12.32 6.54
CA VAL A 46 4.65 -13.59 7.15
C VAL A 46 5.81 -13.41 8.13
N ASP A 47 6.66 -12.41 7.90
CA ASP A 47 7.79 -12.08 8.77
C ASP A 47 7.43 -11.12 9.92
N ALA A 48 6.17 -10.69 10.02
CA ALA A 48 5.75 -9.84 11.12
C ALA A 48 5.87 -10.61 12.45
N PRO A 49 6.40 -9.98 13.52
CA PRO A 49 6.62 -10.68 14.80
C PRO A 49 5.36 -11.35 15.37
N ALA A 50 4.19 -10.72 15.20
CA ALA A 50 2.92 -11.28 15.63
C ALA A 50 2.51 -12.55 14.85
N MET A 51 2.88 -12.64 13.56
CA MET A 51 2.63 -13.81 12.72
C MET A 51 3.59 -14.94 13.07
N LEU A 52 4.88 -14.63 13.26
CA LEU A 52 5.91 -15.59 13.64
C LEU A 52 5.73 -16.17 15.06
N ALA A 53 5.05 -15.44 15.94
CA ALA A 53 4.77 -15.89 17.31
C ALA A 53 3.66 -16.94 17.41
N ALA A 54 2.94 -17.23 16.32
CA ALA A 54 1.91 -18.25 16.31
C ALA A 54 2.50 -19.66 16.50
N ASP A 55 1.90 -20.45 17.39
CA ASP A 55 2.35 -21.81 17.73
C ASP A 55 1.66 -22.91 16.90
N GLY A 56 0.64 -22.54 16.11
CA GLY A 56 -0.17 -23.45 15.31
C GLY A 56 -1.18 -24.28 16.10
N VAL A 57 -1.28 -24.08 17.42
CA VAL A 57 -2.16 -24.84 18.31
C VAL A 57 -3.11 -23.91 19.06
N ASN A 58 -2.56 -23.00 19.86
CA ASN A 58 -3.35 -22.01 20.63
C ASN A 58 -3.46 -20.69 19.88
N THR A 59 -2.51 -20.42 18.99
CA THR A 59 -2.44 -19.23 18.15
C THR A 59 -2.14 -19.65 16.72
N ILE A 60 -3.07 -19.39 15.82
CA ILE A 60 -2.98 -19.79 14.41
C ILE A 60 -2.82 -18.53 13.57
N ALA A 61 -1.73 -18.44 12.82
CA ALA A 61 -1.52 -17.40 11.82
C ALA A 61 -2.05 -17.87 10.46
N ALA A 62 -2.84 -17.03 9.81
CA ALA A 62 -3.34 -17.23 8.45
C ALA A 62 -3.16 -15.95 7.64
N CYS A 63 -3.04 -16.08 6.32
CA CYS A 63 -3.12 -14.93 5.42
C CYS A 63 -4.44 -14.94 4.67
N ILE A 64 -5.08 -13.79 4.58
CA ILE A 64 -6.24 -13.56 3.73
C ILE A 64 -5.75 -12.78 2.52
N ALA A 65 -6.00 -13.32 1.34
CA ALA A 65 -5.77 -12.65 0.07
C ALA A 65 -7.09 -12.58 -0.72
N SER A 66 -7.36 -11.44 -1.34
CA SER A 66 -8.45 -11.27 -2.29
C SER A 66 -7.98 -10.36 -3.40
N SER A 67 -8.15 -10.82 -4.64
CA SER A 67 -7.73 -10.09 -5.82
C SER A 67 -8.90 -9.98 -6.78
N SER A 68 -9.06 -8.78 -7.35
CA SER A 68 -10.01 -8.55 -8.44
C SER A 68 -9.29 -7.88 -9.60
N ALA A 69 -9.46 -8.44 -10.80
CA ALA A 69 -8.85 -7.87 -12.01
C ALA A 69 -9.46 -6.51 -12.37
N THR A 70 -10.74 -6.33 -12.09
CA THR A 70 -11.47 -5.09 -12.35
C THR A 70 -12.54 -4.87 -11.28
N GLY A 71 -13.09 -3.67 -11.25
CA GLY A 71 -14.23 -3.33 -10.40
C GLY A 71 -14.96 -2.13 -10.96
N SER A 72 -15.86 -1.56 -10.16
CA SER A 72 -16.56 -0.33 -10.51
C SER A 72 -16.78 0.55 -9.30
N ILE A 73 -16.53 1.85 -9.45
CA ILE A 73 -16.85 2.88 -8.47
C ILE A 73 -17.83 3.85 -9.10
N THR A 74 -18.90 4.18 -8.37
CA THR A 74 -19.82 5.24 -8.75
C THR A 74 -19.46 6.52 -8.02
N LEU A 75 -19.06 7.56 -8.76
CA LEU A 75 -18.79 8.90 -8.25
C LEU A 75 -19.87 9.86 -8.76
N GLY A 76 -20.78 10.26 -7.88
CA GLY A 76 -21.96 11.03 -8.26
C GLY A 76 -22.84 10.24 -9.24
N LYS A 77 -22.91 10.69 -10.50
CA LYS A 77 -23.65 10.02 -11.58
C LYS A 77 -22.76 9.19 -12.52
N SER A 78 -21.44 9.26 -12.35
CA SER A 78 -20.49 8.60 -13.23
C SER A 78 -20.10 7.24 -12.65
N VAL A 79 -20.21 6.19 -13.46
CA VAL A 79 -19.68 4.86 -13.14
C VAL A 79 -18.32 4.71 -13.81
N VAL A 80 -17.31 4.34 -13.05
CA VAL A 80 -15.93 4.22 -13.51
C VAL A 80 -15.45 2.81 -13.24
N SER A 81 -14.87 2.17 -14.24
CA SER A 81 -14.22 0.88 -14.06
C SER A 81 -12.86 1.08 -13.38
N THR A 82 -12.60 0.30 -12.34
CA THR A 82 -11.29 0.27 -11.68
C THR A 82 -10.41 -0.79 -12.32
N GLY A 83 -9.10 -0.60 -12.25
CA GLY A 83 -8.13 -1.64 -12.57
C GLY A 83 -8.04 -2.69 -11.46
N HIS A 84 -6.88 -3.33 -11.38
CA HIS A 84 -6.62 -4.38 -10.41
C HIS A 84 -6.78 -3.86 -8.97
N THR A 85 -7.34 -4.67 -8.09
CA THR A 85 -7.37 -4.41 -6.65
C THR A 85 -6.92 -5.66 -5.93
N ASP A 86 -5.99 -5.49 -5.00
CA ASP A 86 -5.41 -6.54 -4.18
C ASP A 86 -5.55 -6.19 -2.70
N LEU A 87 -6.14 -7.12 -1.95
CA LEU A 87 -6.29 -7.09 -0.50
C LEU A 87 -5.49 -8.23 0.08
N GLN A 88 -4.51 -7.94 0.91
CA GLN A 88 -3.74 -8.93 1.65
C GLN A 88 -3.51 -8.49 3.09
N LEU A 89 -3.75 -9.40 4.04
CA LEU A 89 -3.44 -9.18 5.45
C LEU A 89 -3.26 -10.49 6.21
N GLY A 90 -2.51 -10.42 7.30
CA GLY A 90 -2.40 -11.49 8.28
C GLY A 90 -3.55 -11.47 9.28
N VAL A 91 -3.99 -12.65 9.68
CA VAL A 91 -4.92 -12.88 10.79
C VAL A 91 -4.26 -13.81 11.78
N VAL A 92 -4.20 -13.39 13.03
CA VAL A 92 -3.75 -14.22 14.15
C VAL A 92 -4.96 -14.56 15.00
N GLN A 93 -5.39 -15.82 14.95
CA GLN A 93 -6.52 -16.33 15.71
C GLN A 93 -6.05 -17.02 16.97
N ARG A 94 -6.76 -16.80 18.07
CA ARG A 94 -6.48 -17.42 19.37
C ARG A 94 -7.52 -18.49 19.69
N ALA A 95 -7.16 -19.43 20.57
CA ALA A 95 -8.04 -20.50 21.02
C ALA A 95 -9.32 -20.03 21.72
N ASP A 96 -9.33 -18.79 22.24
CA ASP A 96 -10.53 -18.15 22.82
C ASP A 96 -11.51 -17.59 21.78
N GLY A 97 -11.20 -17.76 20.48
CA GLY A 97 -12.00 -17.29 19.36
C GLY A 97 -11.73 -15.83 18.97
N THR A 98 -10.84 -15.12 19.67
CA THR A 98 -10.45 -13.75 19.30
C THR A 98 -9.46 -13.76 18.14
N ALA A 99 -9.54 -12.73 17.30
CA ALA A 99 -8.63 -12.53 16.18
C ALA A 99 -8.00 -11.14 16.22
N SER A 100 -6.74 -11.05 15.84
CA SER A 100 -6.03 -9.80 15.60
C SER A 100 -5.54 -9.73 14.16
N LEU A 101 -5.56 -8.54 13.58
CA LEU A 101 -5.18 -8.30 12.20
C LEU A 101 -3.78 -7.69 12.13
N VAL A 102 -3.02 -8.14 11.14
CA VAL A 102 -1.67 -7.68 10.86
C VAL A 102 -1.65 -7.18 9.42
N ALA A 103 -1.53 -5.87 9.24
CA ALA A 103 -1.41 -5.28 7.91
C ALA A 103 0.05 -5.37 7.41
N PRO A 104 0.28 -5.53 6.10
CA PRO A 104 1.58 -5.30 5.48
C PRO A 104 2.07 -3.85 5.71
N PRO A 105 3.38 -3.59 5.68
CA PRO A 105 3.94 -2.24 5.87
C PRO A 105 3.36 -1.18 4.93
N GLU A 106 3.07 -1.56 3.69
CA GLU A 106 2.49 -0.72 2.65
C GLU A 106 0.94 -0.60 2.73
N GLY A 107 0.33 -1.27 3.71
CA GLY A 107 -1.12 -1.28 3.95
C GLY A 107 -1.80 -2.55 3.42
N ALA A 108 -3.00 -2.85 3.91
CA ALA A 108 -3.69 -4.10 3.53
C ALA A 108 -4.29 -4.09 2.12
N LEU A 109 -4.51 -2.92 1.53
CA LEU A 109 -5.20 -2.76 0.24
C LEU A 109 -4.35 -1.96 -0.73
N THR A 110 -4.22 -2.45 -1.96
CA THR A 110 -3.65 -1.73 -3.10
C THR A 110 -4.63 -1.76 -4.26
N ALA A 111 -4.74 -0.65 -4.98
CA ALA A 111 -5.64 -0.54 -6.11
C ALA A 111 -5.00 0.26 -7.24
N ASP A 112 -5.21 -0.20 -8.47
CA ASP A 112 -4.81 0.52 -9.66
C ASP A 112 -5.61 1.83 -9.80
N PRO A 113 -4.99 2.88 -10.34
CA PRO A 113 -5.67 4.12 -10.62
C PRO A 113 -6.76 3.94 -11.70
N ALA A 114 -7.92 4.54 -11.46
CA ALA A 114 -9.04 4.58 -12.39
C ALA A 114 -9.22 5.98 -12.98
N GLU A 115 -9.44 6.08 -14.28
CA GLU A 115 -9.60 7.36 -14.97
C GLU A 115 -11.06 7.81 -14.95
N ILE A 116 -11.34 9.00 -14.43
CA ILE A 116 -12.72 9.52 -14.36
C ILE A 116 -13.15 10.08 -15.72
N PRO A 117 -14.19 9.53 -16.37
CA PRO A 117 -14.67 10.04 -17.66
C PRO A 117 -15.08 11.50 -17.55
N GLY A 118 -14.55 12.34 -18.45
CA GLY A 118 -14.80 13.78 -18.47
C GLY A 118 -13.94 14.61 -17.50
N GLY A 119 -13.17 13.99 -16.61
CA GLY A 119 -12.23 14.70 -15.73
C GLY A 119 -12.92 15.67 -14.76
N LEU A 120 -12.22 16.74 -14.35
CA LEU A 120 -12.73 17.71 -13.38
C LEU A 120 -13.96 18.47 -13.93
N LEU A 121 -13.92 18.78 -15.21
CA LEU A 121 -15.01 19.46 -15.92
C LEU A 121 -16.16 18.51 -16.30
N GLY A 122 -15.96 17.19 -16.34
CA GLY A 122 -17.05 16.22 -16.48
C GLY A 122 -18.00 16.22 -15.29
N LEU A 123 -17.53 16.70 -14.14
CA LEU A 123 -18.34 16.94 -12.94
C LEU A 123 -19.05 18.30 -12.96
N MET A 124 -18.65 19.23 -13.85
CA MET A 124 -19.13 20.62 -13.89
C MET A 124 -19.77 21.05 -15.23
N CYS A 125 -19.60 20.30 -16.33
CA CYS A 125 -20.12 20.68 -17.65
C CYS A 125 -21.63 20.41 -17.72
N PRO A 126 -22.46 21.43 -18.03
CA PRO A 126 -23.90 21.28 -18.08
C PRO A 126 -24.32 20.36 -19.23
N SER A 127 -25.08 19.32 -18.91
CA SER A 127 -25.74 18.45 -19.89
C SER A 127 -27.03 19.12 -20.38
N GLY A 128 -27.02 19.67 -21.61
CA GLY A 128 -28.24 20.26 -22.19
C GLY A 128 -28.07 21.10 -23.45
N ILE A 129 -26.85 21.50 -23.82
CA ILE A 129 -26.60 22.31 -25.02
C ILE A 129 -25.56 21.60 -25.91
N PRO A 130 -25.94 21.07 -27.10
CA PRO A 130 -25.07 20.22 -27.93
C PRO A 130 -23.74 20.88 -28.30
N LEU A 131 -23.76 22.16 -28.67
CA LEU A 131 -22.55 22.90 -29.08
C LEU A 131 -21.60 23.18 -27.90
N VAL A 132 -22.14 23.51 -26.72
CA VAL A 132 -21.33 23.77 -25.52
C VAL A 132 -20.76 22.46 -24.97
N SER A 133 -21.52 21.36 -25.03
CA SER A 133 -21.05 20.04 -24.58
C SER A 133 -19.90 19.49 -25.44
N GLY A 134 -19.89 19.76 -26.75
CA GLY A 134 -18.80 19.37 -27.64
C GLY A 134 -17.51 20.14 -27.37
N ILE A 135 -17.61 21.46 -27.18
CA ILE A 135 -16.45 22.31 -26.84
C ILE A 135 -15.92 21.98 -25.44
N CYS A 136 -16.81 21.74 -24.46
CA CYS A 136 -16.46 21.23 -23.15
C CYS A 136 -15.65 19.93 -23.26
N ARG A 137 -16.15 18.95 -24.05
CA ARG A 137 -15.48 17.65 -24.21
C ARG A 137 -14.07 17.77 -24.82
N GLN A 138 -13.93 18.62 -25.82
CA GLN A 138 -12.63 18.83 -26.48
C GLN A 138 -11.62 19.57 -25.59
N LEU A 139 -12.08 20.41 -24.66
CA LEU A 139 -11.25 20.99 -23.60
C LEU A 139 -10.98 19.96 -22.47
N THR A 140 -11.91 19.04 -22.23
CA THR A 140 -11.77 18.02 -21.18
C THR A 140 -10.77 16.90 -21.50
N ASP A 141 -10.48 16.66 -22.79
CA ASP A 141 -9.53 15.64 -23.24
C ASP A 141 -8.05 16.09 -23.19
N ASN A 142 -7.76 17.19 -22.47
CA ASN A 142 -6.40 17.60 -22.16
C ASN A 142 -5.88 16.94 -20.88
N ASN A 143 -4.58 16.64 -20.83
CA ASN A 143 -3.90 16.09 -19.62
C ASN A 143 -4.16 16.93 -18.35
N LEU A 144 -4.41 18.24 -18.51
CA LEU A 144 -4.74 19.14 -17.42
C LEU A 144 -6.13 18.88 -16.81
N ASN A 145 -7.07 18.28 -17.53
CA ASN A 145 -8.41 17.99 -17.04
C ASN A 145 -8.61 16.52 -16.66
N ARG A 146 -7.70 15.61 -17.05
CA ARG A 146 -7.73 14.21 -16.65
C ARG A 146 -7.67 14.09 -15.12
N VAL A 147 -8.68 13.46 -14.52
CA VAL A 147 -8.73 13.15 -13.09
C VAL A 147 -8.55 11.65 -12.94
N THR A 148 -7.58 11.27 -12.14
CA THR A 148 -7.34 9.88 -11.77
C THR A 148 -7.78 9.67 -10.34
N ALA A 149 -8.58 8.63 -10.10
CA ALA A 149 -9.05 8.22 -8.79
C ALA A 149 -8.35 6.92 -8.38
N THR A 150 -7.68 6.93 -7.23
CA THR A 150 -7.03 5.74 -6.67
C THR A 150 -7.62 5.43 -5.31
N ILE A 151 -8.03 4.19 -5.07
CA ILE A 151 -8.43 3.75 -3.73
C ILE A 151 -7.16 3.57 -2.90
N GLU A 152 -7.10 4.21 -1.73
CA GLU A 152 -6.00 4.09 -0.78
C GLU A 152 -6.53 3.63 0.59
N PRO A 153 -5.75 2.85 1.35
CA PRO A 153 -6.02 2.62 2.77
C PRO A 153 -6.14 3.96 3.52
N ALA A 154 -7.18 4.09 4.34
CA ALA A 154 -7.41 5.26 5.19
C ALA A 154 -7.09 5.01 6.68
N GLY A 155 -6.86 3.76 7.05
CA GLY A 155 -6.62 3.31 8.42
C GLY A 155 -6.36 1.80 8.49
N ALA A 156 -6.19 1.27 9.70
CA ALA A 156 -5.96 -0.15 9.90
C ALA A 156 -7.25 -0.98 9.68
N PRO A 157 -7.17 -2.16 9.05
CA PRO A 157 -8.26 -3.14 9.05
C PRO A 157 -8.76 -3.45 10.46
N ARG A 158 -10.07 -3.71 10.61
CA ARG A 158 -10.68 -4.03 11.91
C ARG A 158 -11.93 -4.90 11.77
N ASP A 159 -12.52 -5.26 12.91
CA ASP A 159 -13.81 -5.94 13.03
C ASP A 159 -13.87 -7.25 12.22
N PHE A 160 -12.78 -8.02 12.26
CA PHE A 160 -12.73 -9.31 11.57
C PHE A 160 -13.60 -10.35 12.26
N ASN A 161 -14.41 -11.03 11.46
CA ASN A 161 -15.30 -12.09 11.87
C ASN A 161 -15.11 -13.31 10.95
N MET A 162 -14.45 -14.34 11.46
CA MET A 162 -14.24 -15.56 10.68
C MET A 162 -15.55 -16.31 10.40
N SER A 163 -16.52 -16.33 11.32
CA SER A 163 -17.77 -17.06 11.09
C SER A 163 -18.61 -16.43 9.97
N ALA A 164 -18.48 -15.12 9.76
CA ALA A 164 -19.11 -14.42 8.65
C ALA A 164 -18.61 -14.90 7.28
N ALA A 165 -17.41 -15.51 7.19
CA ALA A 165 -16.91 -16.09 5.95
C ALA A 165 -17.71 -17.30 5.45
N PHE A 166 -18.51 -17.92 6.33
CA PHE A 166 -19.37 -19.06 6.02
C PHE A 166 -20.85 -18.68 5.88
N SER A 167 -21.16 -17.38 5.97
CA SER A 167 -22.53 -16.85 5.93
C SER A 167 -22.66 -15.80 4.82
N THR A 168 -23.89 -15.54 4.38
CA THR A 168 -24.17 -14.50 3.37
C THR A 168 -24.76 -13.25 4.03
N GLY A 169 -24.32 -12.07 3.58
CA GLY A 169 -24.86 -10.79 4.05
C GLY A 169 -24.22 -10.24 5.34
N GLU A 170 -23.26 -10.95 5.93
CA GLU A 170 -22.50 -10.47 7.09
C GLU A 170 -21.11 -9.95 6.67
N PRO A 171 -20.66 -8.80 7.20
CA PRO A 171 -19.32 -8.29 6.91
C PRO A 171 -18.26 -9.17 7.57
N ILE A 172 -17.31 -9.66 6.77
CA ILE A 172 -16.16 -10.46 7.24
C ILE A 172 -15.11 -9.58 7.91
N LEU A 173 -14.91 -8.36 7.40
CA LEU A 173 -13.87 -7.44 7.85
C LEU A 173 -14.22 -6.01 7.42
N THR A 174 -13.82 -5.02 8.22
CA THR A 174 -13.91 -3.61 7.86
C THR A 174 -12.57 -3.08 7.39
N ILE A 175 -12.51 -2.59 6.14
CA ILE A 175 -11.32 -1.95 5.55
C ILE A 175 -11.60 -0.45 5.41
N PRO A 176 -10.96 0.42 6.19
CA PRO A 176 -11.06 1.85 5.98
C PRO A 176 -10.36 2.24 4.67
N VAL A 177 -11.11 2.82 3.74
CA VAL A 177 -10.59 3.28 2.44
C VAL A 177 -10.98 4.73 2.17
N ARG A 178 -10.18 5.39 1.35
CA ARG A 178 -10.46 6.73 0.78
C ARG A 178 -10.07 6.74 -0.68
N ILE A 179 -10.63 7.66 -1.45
CA ILE A 179 -10.30 7.81 -2.87
C ILE A 179 -9.45 9.07 -3.03
N HIS A 180 -8.20 8.90 -3.47
CA HIS A 180 -7.32 9.99 -3.84
C HIS A 180 -7.64 10.45 -5.26
N LEU A 181 -7.99 11.72 -5.43
CA LEU A 181 -8.16 12.34 -6.73
C LEU A 181 -6.89 13.10 -7.12
N LYS A 182 -6.25 12.67 -8.21
CA LYS A 182 -5.06 13.32 -8.76
C LYS A 182 -5.40 14.05 -10.05
N ASN A 183 -5.03 15.32 -10.09
CA ASN A 183 -5.08 16.20 -11.25
C ASN A 183 -4.16 17.40 -10.99
N PRO A 184 -3.56 18.03 -12.02
CA PRO A 184 -2.69 19.20 -11.85
C PRO A 184 -3.28 20.36 -11.02
N PHE A 185 -4.61 20.51 -10.95
CA PHE A 185 -5.28 21.56 -10.19
C PHE A 185 -5.75 21.15 -8.78
N LEU A 186 -5.93 19.85 -8.52
CA LEU A 186 -6.48 19.35 -7.25
C LEU A 186 -5.42 19.22 -6.14
N GLY A 187 -4.14 19.16 -6.51
CA GLY A 187 -3.02 18.92 -5.60
C GLY A 187 -3.05 17.53 -4.96
N ASP A 188 -2.01 17.18 -4.20
CA ASP A 188 -1.81 15.82 -3.63
C ASP A 188 -2.66 15.52 -2.38
N LYS A 189 -3.64 16.37 -2.08
CA LYS A 189 -4.45 16.27 -0.85
C LYS A 189 -5.95 16.20 -1.12
N CYS A 190 -6.36 16.02 -2.36
CA CYS A 190 -7.76 15.92 -2.72
C CYS A 190 -8.24 14.48 -2.50
N TYR A 191 -9.07 14.27 -1.48
CA TYR A 191 -9.59 12.97 -1.11
C TYR A 191 -11.13 12.98 -1.01
N ILE A 192 -11.77 11.91 -1.45
CA ILE A 192 -13.16 11.58 -1.14
C ILE A 192 -13.17 10.51 -0.05
N GLY A 193 -13.96 10.76 1.00
CA GLY A 193 -14.04 9.91 2.20
C GLY A 193 -13.38 10.58 3.42
N THR A 194 -13.64 10.03 4.60
CA THR A 194 -13.08 10.54 5.86
C THR A 194 -11.73 9.89 6.17
N ARG A 195 -10.85 10.64 6.85
CA ARG A 195 -9.67 10.07 7.52
C ARG A 195 -10.16 9.51 8.85
N ASN A 196 -10.24 8.19 8.98
CA ASN A 196 -10.53 7.54 10.26
C ASN A 196 -9.32 6.73 10.71
#